data_AF-A0A091C452-F1
#
_entry.id   AF-A0A091C452-F1
#
_cell.length_a   1.000
_cell.length_b   1.000
_cell.length_c   1.000
_cell.angle_alpha   90.00
_cell.angle_beta   90.00
_cell.angle_gamma   90.00
#
_symmetry.space_group_name_H-M   'P 1'
#
loop_
_entity.id
_entity.type
_entity.pdbx_description
1 polymer ?
#
loop_
_entity_poly.entity_id
_entity_poly.type
_entity_poly.pdbx_seq_one_letter_code
_entity_poly.pdbx_strand_id
1 'polypeptide(L)'
;MLQQLLGISQAKIYLTNFDYPGVLRLEKNYQQVNEERITIVSLWQFGLANILDKISSDDIILVTGSLYFVAEVRQLIKDITS
;
A
#
# COMPACT_ATOMS: atom_id res chain seq x y z
N MET A 1 12.71 5.85 -3.20
CA MET A 1 11.82 4.88 -2.52
C MET A 1 11.18 3.89 -3.48
N LEU A 2 10.20 4.27 -4.33
CA LEU A 2 9.52 3.29 -5.20
C LEU A 2 10.48 2.49 -6.08
N GLN A 3 11.44 3.14 -6.74
CA GLN A 3 12.49 2.49 -7.53
C GLN A 3 13.34 1.49 -6.73
N GLN A 4 13.57 1.74 -5.43
CA GLN A 4 14.30 0.81 -4.57
C GLN A 4 13.46 -0.43 -4.23
N LEU A 5 12.15 -0.25 -4.01
CA LEU A 5 11.21 -1.36 -3.80
C LEU A 5 11.08 -2.23 -5.06
N LEU A 6 11.10 -1.61 -6.24
CA LEU A 6 11.08 -2.31 -7.53
C LEU A 6 12.34 -3.15 -7.78
N GLY A 7 13.46 -2.82 -7.11
CA GLY A 7 14.67 -3.65 -7.11
C GLY A 7 14.50 -5.00 -6.38
N ILE A 8 13.44 -5.17 -5.59
CA ILE A 8 13.10 -6.45 -4.96
C ILE A 8 12.26 -7.25 -5.95
N SER A 9 12.84 -8.28 -6.56
CA SER A 9 12.22 -9.02 -7.67
C SER A 9 10.85 -9.61 -7.33
N GLN A 10 10.69 -10.13 -6.11
CA GLN A 10 9.46 -10.79 -5.66
C GLN A 10 8.43 -9.85 -5.02
N ALA A 11 8.74 -8.56 -4.88
CA ALA A 11 7.82 -7.61 -4.29
C ALA A 11 6.65 -7.32 -5.25
N LYS A 12 5.43 -7.48 -4.73
CA LYS A 12 4.20 -6.94 -5.32
C LYS A 12 3.89 -5.61 -4.65
N ILE A 13 3.78 -4.54 -5.42
CA ILE A 13 3.66 -3.18 -4.89
C ILE A 13 2.23 -2.69 -5.06
N TYR A 14 1.62 -2.27 -3.96
CA TYR A 14 0.30 -1.65 -3.95
C TYR A 14 0.47 -0.16 -3.64
N LEU A 15 0.03 0.69 -4.57
CA LEU A 15 0.04 2.14 -4.41
C LEU A 15 -1.36 2.63 -4.13
N THR A 16 -1.53 3.52 -3.16
CA THR A 16 -2.85 4.02 -2.78
C THR A 16 -2.79 5.45 -2.28
N ASN A 17 -3.87 6.17 -2.48
CA ASN A 17 -4.13 7.44 -1.80
C ASN A 17 -4.90 7.16 -0.52
N PHE A 18 -4.67 7.97 0.50
CA PHE A 18 -5.50 8.00 1.69
C PHE A 18 -5.96 9.44 1.90
N ASP A 19 -7.21 9.60 2.31
CA ASP A 19 -7.81 10.91 2.52
C ASP A 19 -7.21 11.55 3.76
N TYR A 20 -6.25 12.45 3.56
CA TYR A 20 -5.67 13.27 4.62
C TYR A 20 -5.55 14.72 4.15
N PRO A 21 -5.93 15.72 4.98
CA PRO A 21 -5.86 17.13 4.60
C PRO A 21 -4.44 17.52 4.17
N GLY A 22 -4.29 18.04 2.95
CA GLY A 22 -3.01 18.54 2.44
C GLY A 22 -2.11 17.51 1.74
N VAL A 23 -2.58 16.28 1.46
CA VAL A 23 -1.80 15.30 0.70
C VAL A 23 -1.89 15.54 -0.81
N LEU A 24 -0.72 15.54 -1.48
CA LEU A 24 -0.60 15.52 -2.94
C LEU A 24 -1.27 14.25 -3.48
N ARG A 25 -2.35 14.39 -4.25
CA ARG A 25 -3.00 13.26 -4.94
C ARG A 25 -1.99 12.58 -5.86
N LEU A 26 -1.82 11.26 -5.72
CA LEU A 26 -0.87 10.44 -6.50
C LEU A 26 -1.08 10.50 -8.02
N GLU A 27 -2.24 11.01 -8.47
CA GLU A 27 -2.70 10.96 -9.86
C GLU A 27 -1.73 11.57 -10.88
N LYS A 28 -0.85 12.51 -10.50
CA LYS A 28 0.07 13.14 -11.47
C LYS A 28 1.46 12.50 -11.57
N ASN A 29 1.96 11.82 -10.54
CA ASN A 29 3.36 11.38 -10.49
C ASN A 29 3.58 9.89 -10.75
N TYR A 30 2.55 9.05 -10.60
CA TYR A 30 2.70 7.59 -10.69
C TYR A 30 1.92 6.94 -11.83
N GLN A 31 1.12 7.72 -12.60
CA GLN A 31 0.43 7.24 -13.81
C GLN A 31 1.39 6.69 -14.88
N GLN A 32 2.66 7.06 -14.84
CA GLN A 32 3.67 6.63 -15.82
C GLN A 32 4.47 5.40 -15.38
N VAL A 33 4.27 4.89 -14.16
CA VAL A 33 4.97 3.69 -13.71
C VAL A 33 4.17 2.47 -14.17
N ASN A 34 4.28 2.17 -15.47
CA ASN A 34 3.68 1.00 -16.09
C ASN A 34 4.58 -0.22 -15.87
N GLU A 35 4.66 -0.66 -14.62
CA GLU A 35 5.27 -1.95 -14.26
C GLU A 35 4.20 -2.95 -13.87
N GLU A 36 4.25 -4.15 -14.45
CA GLU A 36 3.31 -5.26 -14.18
C GLU A 36 3.17 -5.61 -12.68
N ARG A 37 4.17 -5.22 -11.87
CA ARG A 37 4.22 -5.49 -10.42
C ARG A 37 3.56 -4.40 -9.57
N ILE A 38 3.07 -3.32 -10.16
CA ILE A 38 2.41 -2.23 -9.45
C ILE A 38 0.90 -2.30 -9.66
N THR A 39 0.16 -2.32 -8.56
CA THR A 39 -1.31 -2.20 -8.56
C THR A 39 -1.71 -0.91 -7.84
N ILE A 40 -2.47 -0.05 -8.51
CA ILE A 40 -3.06 1.14 -7.90
C ILE A 40 -4.39 0.76 -7.26
N VAL A 41 -4.57 1.08 -5.99
CA VAL A 41 -5.76 0.80 -5.19
C VAL A 41 -6.38 2.12 -4.75
N SER A 42 -7.63 2.36 -5.11
CA SER A 42 -8.36 3.58 -4.70
C SER A 42 -8.89 3.50 -3.27
N LEU A 43 -9.34 2.32 -2.83
CA LEU A 43 -9.84 2.08 -1.47
C LEU A 43 -8.90 1.13 -0.74
N TRP A 44 -7.96 1.70 0.02
CA TRP A 44 -6.87 0.95 0.61
C TRP A 44 -7.32 -0.11 1.63
N GLN A 45 -8.46 0.09 2.30
CA GLN A 45 -9.01 -0.88 3.25
C GLN A 45 -9.38 -2.19 2.55
N PHE A 46 -10.07 -2.10 1.41
CA PHE A 46 -10.38 -3.27 0.58
C PHE A 46 -9.12 -3.88 -0.04
N GLY A 47 -8.16 -3.03 -0.45
CA GLY A 47 -6.86 -3.51 -0.93
C GLY A 47 -6.13 -4.33 0.12
N LEU A 48 -6.07 -3.84 1.36
CA LEU A 48 -5.42 -4.52 2.47
C LEU A 48 -6.11 -5.83 2.83
N ALA A 49 -7.44 -5.85 2.90
CA ALA A 49 -8.21 -7.08 3.14
C ALA A 49 -7.89 -8.14 2.06
N ASN A 50 -7.91 -7.76 0.79
CA ASN A 50 -7.56 -8.66 -0.32
C ASN A 50 -6.12 -9.17 -0.26
N ILE A 51 -5.18 -8.40 0.30
CA ILE A 51 -3.78 -8.83 0.50
C ILE A 51 -3.72 -9.84 1.65
N LEU A 52 -4.36 -9.52 2.78
CA LEU A 52 -4.42 -10.39 3.95
C LEU A 52 -5.08 -11.74 3.66
N ASP A 53 -6.06 -11.80 2.75
CA ASP A 53 -6.69 -13.05 2.33
C ASP A 53 -5.79 -13.93 1.45
N LYS A 54 -4.77 -13.34 0.81
CA LYS A 54 -3.91 -14.02 -0.18
C LYS A 54 -2.52 -14.34 0.34
N ILE A 55 -2.16 -13.83 1.50
CA ILE A 55 -0.81 -13.92 2.05
C ILE A 55 -0.60 -15.25 2.78
N SER A 56 0.61 -15.80 2.69
CA SER A 56 1.03 -17.00 3.42
C SER A 56 1.89 -16.64 4.64
N SER A 57 2.19 -17.63 5.49
CA SER A 57 3.03 -17.44 6.68
C SER A 57 4.46 -16.97 6.37
N ASP A 58 4.93 -17.20 5.15
CA ASP A 58 6.32 -16.92 4.74
C ASP A 58 6.46 -15.53 4.09
N ASP A 59 5.35 -14.84 3.88
CA ASP A 59 5.30 -13.52 3.25
C ASP A 59 5.35 -12.40 4.30
N ILE A 60 5.80 -11.22 3.86
CA ILE A 60 5.87 -10.01 4.70
C ILE A 60 5.05 -8.89 4.05
N ILE A 61 4.17 -8.26 4.83
CA ILE A 61 3.50 -7.00 4.44
C ILE A 61 4.32 -5.83 4.97
N LEU A 62 4.78 -4.98 4.05
CA LEU A 62 5.42 -3.71 4.38
C LEU A 62 4.47 -2.55 4.07
N VAL A 63 4.10 -1.79 5.10
CA VAL A 63 3.33 -0.54 4.96
C VAL A 63 4.28 0.63 5.16
N THR A 64 4.41 1.51 4.16
CA THR A 64 5.37 2.63 4.19
C THR A 64 4.92 3.82 3.35
N GLY A 65 5.70 4.91 3.35
CA GLY A 65 5.50 6.11 2.54
C GLY A 65 4.90 7.31 3.28
N SER A 66 4.17 7.09 4.37
CA SER A 66 3.61 8.17 5.20
C SER A 66 3.38 7.69 6.64
N LEU A 67 3.83 8.48 7.62
CA LEU A 67 3.58 8.18 9.04
C LEU A 67 2.09 8.20 9.38
N TYR A 68 1.32 9.12 8.77
CA TYR A 68 -0.13 9.18 8.95
C TYR A 68 -0.81 7.93 8.39
N PHE A 69 -0.42 7.51 7.19
CA PHE A 69 -1.00 6.30 6.58
C PHE A 69 -0.67 5.04 7.40
N VAL A 70 0.56 4.92 7.87
CA VAL A 70 0.95 3.81 8.76
C VAL A 70 0.13 3.81 10.06
N ALA A 71 -0.20 4.99 10.61
CA ALA A 71 -1.05 5.09 11.78
C ALA A 71 -2.49 4.62 11.51
N GLU A 72 -3.07 4.99 10.36
CA GLU A 72 -4.41 4.54 9.92
C GLU A 72 -4.47 3.03 9.73
N VAL A 73 -3.49 2.43 9.04
CA VAL A 73 -3.44 0.98 8.86
C VAL A 73 -3.31 0.25 10.19
N ARG A 74 -2.46 0.76 11.09
CA ARG A 74 -2.31 0.19 12.43
C ARG A 74 -3.62 0.28 13.22
N GLN A 75 -4.36 1.38 13.12
CA GLN A 75 -5.63 1.53 13.81
C GLN A 75 -6.66 0.52 13.28
N LEU A 76 -6.78 0.40 11.96
CA LEU A 76 -7.67 -0.59 11.33
C LEU A 76 -7.35 -2.02 11.79
N ILE A 77 -6.07 -2.40 11.82
CA ILE A 77 -5.67 -3.75 12.28
C ILE A 77 -6.08 -3.97 13.74
N LYS A 78 -5.92 -2.97 14.61
CA LYS A 78 -6.37 -3.05 16.00
C LYS A 78 -7.88 -3.23 16.10
N ASP A 79 -8.64 -2.46 15.33
CA ASP A 79 -10.11 -2.50 15.37
C ASP A 79 -10.67 -3.84 14.89
N ILE A 80 -9.99 -4.53 13.96
CA ILE A 80 -10.40 -5.86 13.46
C ILE A 80 -10.00 -7.00 14.41
N THR A 81 -8.96 -6.80 15.22
CA THR A 81 -8.39 -7.83 16.12
C THR A 81 -8.83 -7.69 17.58
N SER A 82 -9.58 -6.64 17.90
CA SER A 82 -10.18 -6.39 19.22
C SER A 82 -11.59 -6.98 19.32
#